data_AF-J9C0W9-F1
#
_entry.id   AF-J9C0W9-F1
#
_cell.length_a   1.000
_cell.length_b   1.000
_cell.length_c   1.000
_cell.angle_alpha   90.00
_cell.angle_beta   90.00
_cell.angle_gamma   90.00
#
_symmetry.space_group_name_H-M   'P 1'
#
loop_
_entity.id
_entity.type
_entity.pdbx_description
1 polymer ?
#
loop_
_entity_poly.entity_id
_entity_poly.type
_entity_poly.pdbx_seq_one_letter_code
_entity_poly.pdbx_strand_id
1 'polypeptide(L)'
;MVYHEVLKCQPFDALREHMVYERETNKESLVSTMKWGDRYRSATITRILSGNLLHNRTLFGAYLNSNVDIPWMKSILNWMDNYFMPMVTTGDQKLQKYVSQSLMDNLIEKSELVRQLMKADIGINDLVVEQTKRPLNPNMLDLLLHSDPIPGSMKQELKSDPTRLEYDIHMSHNGHQGAVAMDYKQESGGTQRYYELSGLLLQIIKEPHFLAIDKLECRLHPDLYQHFVTTYLLNSHHSQLVFSSHLSEFLSDRDLFRDDSVWITKKSEQGDTELYSLADFDSETLRDTTNRYNAYRAGRLGGIPHLGDTYVSFSQTKES
;
A
#
# COMPACT_ATOMS: atom_id res chain seq x y z
N MET A 1 -16.97 8.73 11.86
CA MET A 1 -17.98 8.27 12.85
C MET A 1 -18.20 6.80 12.61
N VAL A 2 -18.27 5.98 13.66
CA VAL A 2 -18.49 4.52 13.54
C VAL A 2 -19.94 4.26 13.91
N TYR A 3 -20.81 3.99 12.93
CA TYR A 3 -22.24 3.75 13.20
C TYR A 3 -22.52 2.32 13.64
N HIS A 4 -21.83 1.36 13.03
CA HIS A 4 -21.97 -0.06 13.29
C HIS A 4 -20.60 -0.73 13.13
N GLU A 5 -20.30 -1.68 13.99
CA GLU A 5 -19.06 -2.47 13.95
C GLU A 5 -19.38 -3.86 14.51
N VAL A 6 -19.05 -4.90 13.77
CA VAL A 6 -19.26 -6.30 14.16
C VAL A 6 -17.98 -7.08 13.93
N LEU A 7 -17.58 -7.86 14.93
CA LEU A 7 -16.55 -8.87 14.78
C LEU A 7 -17.20 -10.24 14.95
N LYS A 8 -17.01 -11.08 13.95
CA LYS A 8 -17.36 -12.51 14.01
C LYS A 8 -16.07 -13.32 13.89
N CYS A 9 -16.05 -14.47 14.54
CA CYS A 9 -14.96 -15.43 14.41
C CYS A 9 -15.50 -16.75 13.86
N GLN A 10 -14.74 -17.38 12.99
CA GLN A 10 -14.97 -18.76 12.58
C GLN A 10 -13.71 -19.56 12.94
N PRO A 11 -13.70 -20.22 14.11
CA PRO A 11 -12.59 -21.10 14.47
C PRO A 11 -12.38 -22.17 13.38
N PHE A 12 -11.13 -22.58 13.15
CA PHE A 12 -10.85 -23.76 12.34
C PHE A 12 -11.69 -24.94 12.88
N ASP A 13 -12.35 -25.66 11.97
CA ASP A 13 -13.33 -26.74 12.22
C ASP A 13 -14.75 -26.33 12.66
N ALA A 14 -15.04 -25.03 12.82
CA ALA A 14 -16.40 -24.58 13.12
C ALA A 14 -17.26 -24.46 11.85
N LEU A 15 -18.40 -25.17 11.85
CA LEU A 15 -19.41 -25.12 10.78
C LEU A 15 -20.10 -23.75 10.63
N ARG A 16 -20.04 -22.89 11.66
CA ARG A 16 -20.71 -21.58 11.67
C ARG A 16 -19.83 -20.54 12.33
N GLU A 17 -19.91 -19.32 11.82
CA GLU A 17 -19.38 -18.14 12.48
C GLU A 17 -20.09 -17.88 13.82
N HIS A 18 -19.34 -17.34 14.77
CA HIS A 18 -19.84 -16.89 16.07
C HIS A 18 -19.60 -15.40 16.20
N MET A 19 -20.58 -14.68 16.73
CA MET A 19 -20.38 -13.29 17.10
C MET A 19 -19.35 -13.19 18.22
N VAL A 20 -18.37 -12.31 18.08
CA VAL A 20 -17.45 -11.91 19.15
C VAL A 20 -18.06 -10.71 19.84
N TYR A 21 -18.31 -9.64 19.10
CA TYR A 21 -19.04 -8.47 19.58
C TYR A 21 -19.78 -7.77 18.44
N GLU A 22 -20.76 -6.96 18.84
CA GLU A 22 -21.45 -5.99 17.99
C GLU A 22 -21.52 -4.64 18.73
N ARG A 23 -21.24 -3.56 18.02
CA ARG A 23 -21.26 -2.19 18.52
C ARG A 23 -22.16 -1.35 17.61
N GLU A 24 -23.03 -0.56 18.22
CA GLU A 24 -23.95 0.36 17.54
C GLU A 24 -23.84 1.77 18.15
N THR A 25 -23.88 2.79 17.30
CA THR A 25 -23.99 4.19 17.72
C THR A 25 -25.36 4.74 17.36
N ASN A 26 -26.09 5.25 18.34
CA ASN A 26 -27.32 5.98 18.09
C ASN A 26 -27.00 7.33 17.42
N LYS A 27 -27.62 7.61 16.26
CA LYS A 27 -27.29 8.78 15.42
C LYS A 27 -27.64 10.14 16.06
N GLU A 28 -28.63 10.17 16.94
CA GLU A 28 -29.11 11.41 17.56
C GLU A 28 -28.34 11.73 18.83
N SER A 29 -28.26 10.77 19.75
CA SER A 29 -27.58 10.93 21.04
C SER A 29 -26.06 10.78 20.97
N LEU A 30 -25.54 10.22 19.87
CA LEU A 30 -24.13 9.84 19.70
C LEU A 30 -23.61 8.88 20.77
N VAL A 31 -24.50 8.24 21.53
CA VAL A 31 -24.14 7.21 22.50
C VAL A 31 -23.85 5.91 21.77
N SER A 32 -22.69 5.32 22.07
CA SER A 32 -22.27 4.03 21.54
C SER A 32 -22.51 2.93 22.57
N THR A 33 -23.04 1.80 22.12
CA THR A 33 -23.28 0.62 22.96
C THR A 33 -22.62 -0.61 22.33
N MET A 34 -22.35 -1.62 23.15
CA MET A 34 -21.73 -2.87 22.70
C MET A 34 -22.42 -4.07 23.34
N LYS A 35 -22.50 -5.16 22.57
CA LYS A 35 -23.01 -6.47 22.97
C LYS A 35 -21.94 -7.51 22.68
N TRP A 36 -21.71 -8.42 23.61
CA TRP A 36 -20.81 -9.56 23.41
C TRP A 36 -21.58 -10.76 22.87
N GLY A 37 -20.91 -11.55 22.05
CA GLY A 37 -21.37 -12.91 21.78
C GLY A 37 -21.17 -13.80 23.00
N ASP A 38 -21.92 -14.91 23.03
CA ASP A 38 -22.07 -15.75 24.23
C ASP A 38 -20.75 -16.25 24.82
N ARG A 39 -19.76 -16.53 23.96
CA ARG A 39 -18.44 -17.04 24.35
C ARG A 39 -17.47 -15.96 24.86
N TYR A 40 -17.83 -14.69 24.73
CA TYR A 40 -16.95 -13.54 24.99
C TYR A 40 -17.51 -12.58 26.07
N ARG A 41 -18.62 -12.95 26.72
CA ARG A 41 -19.30 -12.09 27.69
C ARG A 41 -18.41 -11.80 28.90
N SER A 42 -18.25 -10.52 29.22
CA SER A 42 -17.64 -10.09 30.47
C SER A 42 -18.18 -8.72 30.90
N ALA A 43 -18.95 -8.69 31.99
CA ALA A 43 -19.50 -7.45 32.52
C ALA A 43 -18.41 -6.45 32.95
N THR A 44 -17.31 -6.95 33.51
CA THR A 44 -16.16 -6.13 33.92
C THR A 44 -15.50 -5.47 32.72
N ILE A 45 -15.23 -6.23 31.66
CA ILE A 45 -14.62 -5.70 30.44
C ILE A 45 -15.56 -4.70 29.77
N THR A 46 -16.86 -5.01 29.69
CA THR A 46 -17.86 -4.07 29.14
C THR A 46 -17.78 -2.72 29.84
N ARG A 47 -17.82 -2.73 31.19
CA ARG A 47 -17.78 -1.48 31.96
C ARG A 47 -16.53 -0.65 31.69
N ILE A 48 -15.37 -1.30 31.56
CA ILE A 48 -14.09 -0.62 31.30
C ILE A 48 -14.10 -0.04 29.87
N LEU A 49 -14.44 -0.85 28.87
CA LEU A 49 -14.42 -0.42 27.47
C LEU A 49 -15.46 0.65 27.16
N SER A 50 -16.66 0.58 27.75
CA SER A 50 -17.74 1.55 27.54
C SER A 50 -17.33 2.98 27.92
N GLY A 51 -16.42 3.16 28.90
CA GLY A 51 -15.91 4.48 29.27
C GLY A 51 -15.11 5.17 28.15
N ASN A 52 -14.53 4.39 27.24
CA ASN A 52 -13.71 4.87 26.12
C ASN A 52 -14.38 4.66 24.74
N LEU A 53 -15.60 4.12 24.70
CA LEU A 53 -16.31 3.77 23.47
C LEU A 53 -17.09 4.97 22.93
N LEU A 54 -16.38 5.89 22.27
CA LEU A 54 -16.97 7.09 21.67
C LEU A 54 -17.56 6.79 20.28
N HIS A 55 -18.48 7.63 19.81
CA HIS A 55 -19.13 7.51 18.48
C HIS A 55 -18.15 7.55 17.30
N ASN A 56 -16.95 8.09 17.50
CA ASN A 56 -15.90 8.21 16.49
C ASN A 56 -14.76 7.19 16.68
N ARG A 57 -14.95 6.17 17.53
CA ARG A 57 -13.91 5.20 17.88
C ARG A 57 -14.43 3.77 17.75
N THR A 58 -13.60 2.91 17.16
CA THR A 58 -13.81 1.45 17.10
C THR A 58 -13.68 0.82 18.49
N LEU A 59 -14.17 -0.41 18.67
CA LEU A 59 -13.97 -1.13 19.93
C LEU A 59 -12.48 -1.39 20.18
N PHE A 60 -11.70 -1.69 19.15
CA PHE A 60 -10.24 -1.80 19.25
C PHE A 60 -9.57 -0.50 19.69
N GLY A 61 -10.02 0.65 19.17
CA GLY A 61 -9.57 1.94 19.65
C GLY A 61 -9.91 2.17 21.13
N ALA A 62 -11.10 1.75 21.57
CA ALA A 62 -11.49 1.84 22.99
C ALA A 62 -10.65 0.91 23.88
N TYR A 63 -10.29 -0.27 23.38
CA TYR A 63 -9.36 -1.20 24.03
C TYR A 63 -7.97 -0.58 24.21
N LEU A 64 -7.39 0.02 23.16
CA LEU A 64 -6.09 0.69 23.21
C LEU A 64 -6.02 1.87 24.19
N ASN A 65 -7.17 2.46 24.55
CA ASN A 65 -7.27 3.58 25.49
C ASN A 65 -7.73 3.14 26.90
N SER A 66 -7.86 1.84 27.13
CA SER A 66 -8.39 1.26 28.37
C SER A 66 -7.31 0.46 29.11
N ASN A 67 -7.28 0.55 30.43
CA ASN A 67 -6.42 -0.30 31.26
C ASN A 67 -7.05 -1.68 31.47
N VAL A 68 -7.08 -2.49 30.41
CA VAL A 68 -7.66 -3.85 30.42
C VAL A 68 -6.82 -4.80 29.58
N ASP A 69 -6.68 -6.04 30.05
CA ASP A 69 -6.01 -7.10 29.30
C ASP A 69 -7.05 -8.00 28.60
N ILE A 70 -6.98 -8.04 27.26
CA ILE A 70 -7.83 -8.87 26.41
C ILE A 70 -6.92 -9.54 25.38
N PRO A 71 -6.35 -10.71 25.70
CA PRO A 71 -5.27 -11.32 24.91
C PRO A 71 -5.60 -11.50 23.43
N TRP A 72 -6.83 -11.91 23.09
CA TRP A 72 -7.23 -12.11 21.70
C TRP A 72 -7.33 -10.79 20.91
N MET A 73 -7.72 -9.67 21.54
CA MET A 73 -7.72 -8.36 20.88
C MET A 73 -6.29 -7.92 20.61
N LYS A 74 -5.39 -8.11 21.59
CA LYS A 74 -3.96 -7.83 21.44
C LYS A 74 -3.35 -8.65 20.31
N SER A 75 -3.67 -9.94 20.22
CA SER A 75 -3.19 -10.82 19.14
C SER A 75 -3.65 -10.34 17.76
N ILE A 76 -4.90 -9.90 17.61
CA ILE A 76 -5.41 -9.34 16.35
C ILE A 76 -4.66 -8.05 16.00
N LEU A 77 -4.47 -7.14 16.95
CA LEU A 77 -3.74 -5.89 16.71
C LEU A 77 -2.29 -6.13 16.33
N ASN A 78 -1.58 -7.00 17.06
CA ASN A 78 -0.21 -7.39 16.73
C ASN A 78 -0.14 -8.04 15.33
N TRP A 79 -1.12 -8.87 14.97
CA TRP A 79 -1.19 -9.44 13.63
C TRP A 79 -1.39 -8.33 12.59
N MET A 80 -2.31 -7.38 12.82
CA MET A 80 -2.52 -6.25 11.90
C MET A 80 -1.25 -5.41 11.73
N ASP A 81 -0.57 -5.09 12.83
CA ASP A 81 0.66 -4.27 12.82
C ASP A 81 1.80 -4.95 12.04
N ASN A 82 1.87 -6.28 12.05
CA ASN A 82 2.88 -7.05 11.32
C ASN A 82 2.46 -7.36 9.88
N TYR A 83 1.16 -7.59 9.64
CA TYR A 83 0.64 -7.98 8.34
C TYR A 83 0.53 -6.78 7.40
N PHE A 84 0.07 -5.62 7.89
CA PHE A 84 -0.14 -4.44 7.03
C PHE A 84 1.15 -3.64 6.84
N MET A 85 1.69 -3.70 5.62
CA MET A 85 2.78 -2.81 5.22
C MET A 85 2.28 -1.38 5.00
N PRO A 86 3.12 -0.35 5.26
CA PRO A 86 2.79 1.02 4.89
C PRO A 86 2.46 1.16 3.40
N MET A 87 1.41 1.91 3.08
CA MET A 87 1.00 2.14 1.70
C MET A 87 2.10 2.86 0.90
N VAL A 88 2.36 2.38 -0.32
CA VAL A 88 3.20 3.08 -1.29
C VAL A 88 2.32 4.07 -2.04
N THR A 89 2.51 5.36 -1.77
CA THR A 89 1.57 6.43 -2.13
C THR A 89 1.83 7.11 -3.47
N THR A 90 3.09 7.21 -3.90
CA THR A 90 3.45 7.94 -5.11
C THR A 90 4.66 7.30 -5.77
N GLY A 91 4.83 7.55 -7.07
CA GLY A 91 6.08 7.22 -7.75
C GLY A 91 7.29 8.00 -7.23
N ASP A 92 7.08 9.12 -6.54
CA ASP A 92 8.14 9.96 -5.95
C ASP A 92 8.51 9.56 -4.52
N GLN A 93 7.73 8.68 -3.90
CA GLN A 93 8.11 8.05 -2.65
C GLN A 93 9.33 7.18 -2.91
N LYS A 94 10.49 7.67 -2.46
CA LYS A 94 11.75 6.95 -2.61
C LYS A 94 11.82 5.85 -1.54
N LEU A 95 11.79 4.59 -1.99
CA LEU A 95 11.83 3.40 -1.15
C LEU A 95 13.24 2.81 -1.04
N GLN A 96 14.23 3.40 -1.71
CA GLN A 96 15.62 2.94 -1.67
C GLN A 96 16.16 2.80 -0.24
N LYS A 97 15.78 3.69 0.68
CA LYS A 97 16.14 3.57 2.11
C LYS A 97 15.53 2.32 2.75
N TYR A 98 14.27 2.06 2.46
CA TYR A 98 13.55 0.89 2.97
C TYR A 98 14.16 -0.42 2.45
N VAL A 99 14.44 -0.49 1.13
CA VAL A 99 15.09 -1.67 0.52
C VAL A 99 16.50 -1.87 1.09
N SER A 100 17.27 -0.80 1.23
CA SER A 100 18.62 -0.85 1.83
C SER A 100 18.59 -1.37 3.26
N GLN A 101 17.64 -0.88 4.07
CA GLN A 101 17.47 -1.35 5.43
C GLN A 101 17.00 -2.80 5.48
N SER A 102 16.10 -3.20 4.57
CA SER A 102 15.63 -4.58 4.47
C SER A 102 16.76 -5.56 4.12
N LEU A 103 17.76 -5.13 3.35
CA LEU A 103 18.98 -5.91 3.09
C LEU A 103 19.85 -6.02 4.35
N MET A 104 20.06 -4.91 5.07
CA MET A 104 20.87 -4.90 6.29
C MET A 104 20.25 -5.73 7.43
N ASP A 105 18.93 -5.68 7.55
CA ASP A 105 18.14 -6.41 8.54
C ASP A 105 17.89 -7.87 8.13
N ASN A 106 18.43 -8.33 6.98
CA ASN A 106 18.24 -9.66 6.41
C ASN A 106 16.77 -10.06 6.17
N LEU A 107 15.90 -9.07 5.98
CA LEU A 107 14.51 -9.31 5.57
C LEU A 107 14.47 -9.84 4.13
N ILE A 108 15.36 -9.34 3.28
CA ILE A 108 15.57 -9.81 1.90
C ILE A 108 17.04 -10.11 1.65
N GLU A 109 17.31 -11.06 0.76
CA GLU A 109 18.67 -11.43 0.38
C GLU A 109 19.15 -10.62 -0.83
N LYS A 110 20.37 -10.05 -0.75
CA LYS A 110 21.00 -9.32 -1.87
C LYS A 110 21.01 -10.17 -3.14
N SER A 111 21.36 -11.45 -3.01
CA SER A 111 21.47 -12.35 -4.17
C SER A 111 20.12 -12.59 -4.85
N GLU A 112 19.02 -12.61 -4.10
CA GLU A 112 17.66 -12.72 -4.64
C GLU A 112 17.26 -11.45 -5.36
N LEU A 113 17.51 -10.29 -4.74
CA LEU A 113 17.23 -9.00 -5.34
C LEU A 113 17.94 -8.83 -6.68
N VAL A 114 19.25 -9.08 -6.72
CA VAL A 114 20.03 -9.02 -7.97
C VAL A 114 19.45 -9.99 -9.02
N ARG A 115 19.13 -11.23 -8.65
CA ARG A 115 18.52 -12.19 -9.59
C ARG A 115 17.17 -11.70 -10.14
N GLN A 116 16.34 -11.04 -9.33
CA GLN A 116 15.08 -10.49 -9.81
C GLN A 116 15.29 -9.33 -10.78
N LEU A 117 16.25 -8.44 -10.52
CA LEU A 117 16.57 -7.33 -11.42
C LEU A 117 17.12 -7.84 -12.76
N MET A 118 17.93 -8.89 -12.75
CA MET A 118 18.41 -9.55 -13.97
C MET A 118 17.27 -10.18 -14.79
N LYS A 119 16.33 -10.87 -14.13
CA LYS A 119 15.16 -11.47 -14.80
C LYS A 119 14.24 -10.43 -15.45
N ALA A 120 14.21 -9.23 -14.87
CA ALA A 120 13.42 -8.11 -15.36
C ALA A 120 14.15 -7.23 -16.39
N ASP A 121 15.32 -7.65 -16.91
CA ASP A 121 16.09 -6.92 -17.91
C ASP A 121 16.48 -5.48 -17.50
N ILE A 122 16.74 -5.27 -16.20
CA ILE A 122 17.14 -3.95 -15.66
C ILE A 122 18.63 -3.65 -15.91
N GLY A 123 19.41 -4.66 -16.34
CA GLY A 123 20.84 -4.51 -16.67
C GLY A 123 21.80 -4.50 -15.47
N ILE A 124 21.29 -4.67 -14.25
CA ILE A 124 22.06 -4.71 -13.00
C ILE A 124 22.53 -6.15 -12.73
N ASN A 125 23.85 -6.36 -12.71
CA ASN A 125 24.46 -7.67 -12.43
C ASN A 125 24.88 -7.86 -10.98
N ASP A 126 25.14 -6.76 -10.28
CA ASP A 126 25.40 -6.77 -8.84
C ASP A 126 25.08 -5.41 -8.23
N LEU A 127 24.96 -5.33 -6.91
CA LEU A 127 24.82 -4.08 -6.18
C LEU A 127 25.53 -4.12 -4.83
N VAL A 128 26.02 -2.97 -4.38
CA VAL A 128 26.62 -2.80 -3.06
C VAL A 128 25.85 -1.71 -2.35
N VAL A 129 25.49 -1.96 -1.08
CA VAL A 129 24.83 -0.99 -0.20
C VAL A 129 25.77 -0.73 0.97
N GLU A 130 26.17 0.53 1.14
CA GLU A 130 27.03 0.97 2.22
C GLU A 130 26.25 1.91 3.15
N GLN A 131 26.29 1.62 4.46
CA GLN A 131 25.66 2.47 5.46
C GLN A 131 26.65 3.51 5.96
N THR A 132 26.32 4.80 5.79
CA THR A 132 27.16 5.92 6.24
C THR A 132 26.42 6.80 7.25
N LYS A 133 27.11 7.22 8.31
CA LYS A 133 26.62 8.28 9.21
C LYS A 133 27.02 9.63 8.63
N ARG A 134 26.04 10.49 8.36
CA ARG A 134 26.28 11.85 7.88
C ARG A 134 25.71 12.89 8.84
N PRO A 135 26.36 14.03 9.07
CA PRO A 135 25.84 15.06 9.95
C PRO A 135 24.50 15.60 9.42
N LEU A 136 23.57 15.84 10.33
CA LEU A 136 22.32 16.52 10.01
C LEU A 136 22.59 18.00 9.71
N ASN A 137 21.88 18.54 8.74
CA ASN A 137 21.86 19.98 8.52
C ASN A 137 21.28 20.67 9.79
N PRO A 138 21.88 21.77 10.30
CA PRO A 138 21.39 22.48 11.47
C PRO A 138 19.89 22.84 11.42
N ASN A 139 19.38 23.26 10.26
CA ASN A 139 17.98 23.61 10.09
C ASN A 139 17.06 22.38 10.20
N MET A 140 17.51 21.23 9.68
CA MET A 140 16.76 19.98 9.82
C MET A 140 16.78 19.47 11.26
N LEU A 141 17.93 19.57 11.94
CA LEU A 141 18.04 19.22 13.35
C LEU A 141 17.08 20.04 14.20
N ASP A 142 17.04 21.36 13.98
CA ASP A 142 16.12 22.25 14.69
C ASP A 142 14.65 21.87 14.46
N LEU A 143 14.25 21.62 13.20
CA LEU A 143 12.90 21.16 12.86
C LEU A 143 12.54 19.85 13.58
N LEU A 144 13.45 18.87 13.62
CA LEU A 144 13.21 17.58 14.27
C LEU A 144 13.06 17.73 15.79
N LEU A 145 13.86 18.59 16.42
CA LEU A 145 13.79 18.83 17.87
C LEU A 145 12.48 19.51 18.29
N HIS A 146 11.89 20.32 17.42
CA HIS A 146 10.62 21.03 17.67
C HIS A 146 9.39 20.28 17.12
N SER A 147 9.57 19.14 16.46
CA SER A 147 8.48 18.32 15.92
C SER A 147 7.75 17.57 17.04
N ASP A 148 6.45 17.84 17.24
CA ASP A 148 5.61 17.16 18.25
C ASP A 148 5.51 15.63 18.09
N PRO A 149 5.47 15.07 16.86
CA PRO A 149 5.43 13.62 16.67
C PRO A 149 6.67 12.85 17.15
N ILE A 150 7.80 13.51 17.37
CA ILE A 150 9.07 12.82 17.70
C ILE A 150 9.19 12.62 19.21
N PRO A 151 9.34 11.38 19.70
CA PRO A 151 9.49 11.10 21.14
C PRO A 151 10.68 11.83 21.77
N GLY A 152 10.53 12.23 23.04
CA GLY A 152 11.59 12.95 23.77
C GLY A 152 12.91 12.18 23.86
N SER A 153 12.88 10.85 23.92
CA SER A 153 14.07 9.98 23.89
C SER A 153 14.84 10.13 22.58
N MET A 154 14.16 10.11 21.44
CA MET A 154 14.78 10.29 20.12
C MET A 154 15.32 11.72 19.96
N LYS A 155 14.65 12.74 20.52
CA LYS A 155 15.16 14.11 20.55
C LYS A 155 16.45 14.23 21.38
N GLN A 156 16.57 13.50 22.49
CA GLN A 156 17.80 13.47 23.27
C GLN A 156 18.95 12.80 22.51
N GLU A 157 18.66 11.69 21.83
CA GLU A 157 19.64 11.00 20.99
C GLU A 157 20.18 11.92 19.87
N LEU A 158 19.28 12.60 19.15
CA LEU A 158 19.63 13.57 18.10
C LEU A 158 20.45 14.76 18.61
N LYS A 159 20.27 15.17 19.87
CA LYS A 159 21.12 16.21 20.50
C LYS A 159 22.53 15.69 20.80
N SER A 160 22.66 14.41 21.15
CA SER A 160 23.94 13.79 21.51
C SER A 160 24.78 13.36 20.30
N ASP A 161 24.14 12.83 19.25
CA ASP A 161 24.74 12.43 17.99
C ASP A 161 23.86 12.99 16.85
N PRO A 162 24.10 14.25 16.40
CA PRO A 162 23.30 14.90 15.35
C PRO A 162 23.65 14.35 13.97
N THR A 163 23.60 13.03 13.79
CA THR A 163 23.84 12.35 12.52
C THR A 163 22.59 11.64 12.03
N ARG A 164 22.54 11.40 10.72
CA ARG A 164 21.55 10.55 10.07
C ARG A 164 22.24 9.41 9.36
N LEU A 165 21.58 8.27 9.35
CA LEU A 165 21.97 7.15 8.51
C LEU A 165 21.59 7.43 7.05
N GLU A 166 22.56 7.29 6.16
CA GLU A 166 22.41 7.26 4.73
C GLU A 166 22.85 5.90 4.19
N TYR A 167 22.27 5.52 3.06
CA TYR A 167 22.64 4.32 2.34
C TYR A 167 23.14 4.75 0.96
N ASP A 168 24.42 4.52 0.72
CA ASP A 168 25.06 4.73 -0.57
C ASP A 168 24.94 3.42 -1.34
N ILE A 169 24.31 3.47 -2.52
CA ILE A 169 24.00 2.29 -3.33
C ILE A 169 24.76 2.41 -4.65
N HIS A 170 25.61 1.43 -4.92
CA HIS A 170 26.37 1.30 -6.16
C HIS A 170 25.91 0.07 -6.93
N MET A 171 25.54 0.25 -8.19
CA MET A 171 25.01 -0.80 -9.06
C MET A 171 26.02 -1.12 -10.17
N SER A 172 26.25 -2.41 -10.42
CA SER A 172 27.21 -2.90 -11.40
C SER A 172 26.51 -3.34 -12.68
N HIS A 173 26.98 -2.84 -13.81
CA HIS A 173 26.44 -3.06 -15.16
C HIS A 173 27.47 -3.69 -16.08
N ASN A 174 27.01 -4.35 -17.15
CA ASN A 174 27.92 -4.83 -18.20
C ASN A 174 28.32 -3.66 -19.10
N GLY A 175 29.62 -3.38 -19.18
CA GLY A 175 30.20 -2.44 -20.13
C GLY A 175 31.05 -3.15 -21.17
N HIS A 176 31.30 -2.46 -22.29
CA HIS A 176 32.15 -2.98 -23.38
C HIS A 176 33.56 -3.39 -22.91
N GLN A 177 34.10 -2.71 -21.90
CA GLN A 177 35.46 -2.96 -21.36
C GLN A 177 35.45 -3.66 -20.00
N GLY A 178 34.31 -4.19 -19.56
CA GLY A 178 34.13 -4.81 -18.24
C GLY A 178 33.01 -4.17 -17.44
N ALA A 179 32.89 -4.57 -16.18
CA ALA A 179 31.85 -4.07 -15.30
C ALA A 179 31.99 -2.56 -15.04
N VAL A 180 30.88 -1.83 -15.14
CA VAL A 180 30.81 -0.39 -14.85
C VAL A 180 29.93 -0.18 -13.62
N ALA A 181 30.45 0.51 -12.62
CA ALA A 181 29.67 0.89 -11.44
C ALA A 181 28.99 2.25 -11.68
N MET A 182 27.72 2.34 -11.28
CA MET A 182 26.94 3.57 -11.27
C MET A 182 26.32 3.77 -9.89
N ASP A 183 26.28 5.02 -9.44
CA ASP A 183 25.51 5.36 -8.24
C ASP A 183 24.03 5.25 -8.53
N TYR A 184 23.22 4.83 -7.55
CA TYR A 184 21.75 4.78 -7.66
C TYR A 184 21.14 6.04 -8.27
N LYS A 185 21.68 7.22 -7.95
CA LYS A 185 21.19 8.51 -8.46
C LYS A 185 21.42 8.73 -9.95
N GLN A 186 22.34 7.99 -10.56
CA GLN A 186 22.65 8.04 -11.99
C GLN A 186 21.76 7.11 -12.81
N GLU A 187 21.07 6.16 -12.15
CA GLU A 187 20.13 5.25 -12.80
C GLU A 187 18.91 5.96 -13.36
N SER A 188 18.28 5.33 -14.35
CA SER A 188 17.00 5.79 -14.89
C SER A 188 15.90 5.72 -13.81
N GLY A 189 14.89 6.58 -13.93
CA GLY A 189 13.75 6.56 -13.01
C GLY A 189 12.98 5.22 -13.01
N GLY A 190 12.95 4.50 -14.14
CA GLY A 190 12.37 3.17 -14.24
C GLY A 190 13.20 2.11 -13.52
N THR A 191 14.52 2.14 -13.69
CA THR A 191 15.48 1.27 -12.97
C THR A 191 15.37 1.45 -11.47
N GLN A 192 15.42 2.71 -11.01
CA GLN A 192 15.26 3.07 -9.60
C GLN A 192 13.95 2.53 -9.03
N ARG A 193 12.84 2.77 -9.74
CA ARG A 193 11.52 2.33 -9.31
C ARG A 193 11.38 0.82 -9.29
N TYR A 194 11.92 0.11 -10.28
CA TYR A 194 11.85 -1.35 -10.31
C TYR A 194 12.72 -1.98 -9.22
N TYR A 195 13.88 -1.42 -8.91
CA TYR A 195 14.69 -1.80 -7.75
C TYR A 195 13.91 -1.66 -6.44
N GLU A 196 13.29 -0.51 -6.24
CA GLU A 196 12.47 -0.20 -5.08
C GLU A 196 11.31 -1.20 -4.90
N LEU A 197 10.58 -1.47 -5.98
CA LEU A 197 9.45 -2.41 -5.98
C LEU A 197 9.92 -3.86 -5.82
N SER A 198 11.07 -4.24 -6.40
CA SER A 198 11.62 -5.60 -6.28
C SER A 198 11.97 -5.95 -4.83
N GLY A 199 12.43 -4.98 -4.03
CA GLY A 199 12.64 -5.18 -2.60
C GLY A 199 11.34 -5.52 -1.86
N LEU A 200 10.26 -4.79 -2.14
CA LEU A 200 8.93 -5.07 -1.57
C LEU A 200 8.38 -6.41 -2.06
N LEU A 201 8.53 -6.71 -3.35
CA LEU A 201 8.07 -7.95 -3.98
C LEU A 201 8.66 -9.17 -3.28
N LEU A 202 9.97 -9.14 -3.00
CA LEU A 202 10.63 -10.24 -2.31
C LEU A 202 10.10 -10.45 -0.88
N GLN A 203 9.77 -9.38 -0.16
CA GLN A 203 9.20 -9.50 1.19
C GLN A 203 7.82 -10.11 1.15
N ILE A 204 6.92 -9.61 0.30
CA ILE A 204 5.55 -10.15 0.21
C ILE A 204 5.52 -11.57 -0.35
N ILE A 205 6.57 -12.01 -1.06
CA ILE A 205 6.74 -13.42 -1.47
C ILE A 205 7.21 -14.27 -0.28
N LYS A 206 8.15 -13.77 0.53
CA LYS A 206 8.78 -14.51 1.63
C LYS A 206 7.88 -14.64 2.86
N GLU A 207 7.15 -13.58 3.20
CA GLU A 207 6.32 -13.51 4.40
C GLU A 207 4.92 -12.96 4.10
N PRO A 208 3.88 -13.40 4.85
CA PRO A 208 2.52 -12.92 4.66
C PRO A 208 2.38 -11.44 4.98
N HIS A 209 1.99 -10.65 4.00
CA HIS A 209 1.75 -9.22 4.15
C HIS A 209 0.55 -8.73 3.33
N PHE A 210 -0.10 -7.68 3.80
CA PHE A 210 -0.93 -6.82 2.98
C PHE A 210 -0.10 -5.64 2.49
N LEU A 211 -0.05 -5.43 1.17
CA LEU A 211 0.64 -4.32 0.55
C LEU A 211 -0.32 -3.54 -0.37
N ALA A 212 -0.41 -2.23 -0.15
CA ALA A 212 -1.15 -1.31 -1.01
C ALA A 212 -0.17 -0.42 -1.80
N ILE A 213 -0.33 -0.35 -3.13
CA ILE A 213 0.51 0.46 -4.02
C ILE A 213 -0.36 1.35 -4.91
N ASP A 214 -0.29 2.67 -4.71
CA ASP A 214 -0.86 3.62 -5.65
C ASP A 214 0.03 3.76 -6.89
N LYS A 215 -0.57 3.58 -8.07
CA LYS A 215 0.06 3.65 -9.40
C LYS A 215 1.27 2.75 -9.51
N LEU A 216 1.02 1.44 -9.47
CA LEU A 216 2.08 0.43 -9.56
C LEU A 216 2.94 0.62 -10.84
N GLU A 217 2.33 1.03 -11.94
CA GLU A 217 3.00 1.28 -13.24
C GLU A 217 3.87 2.53 -13.27
N CYS A 218 3.83 3.40 -12.26
CA CYS A 218 4.47 4.69 -12.33
C CYS A 218 5.97 4.54 -12.66
N ARG A 219 6.43 5.18 -13.76
CA ARG A 219 7.80 5.09 -14.31
C ARG A 219 8.21 3.73 -14.88
N LEU A 220 7.34 2.73 -14.86
CA LEU A 220 7.64 1.41 -15.40
C LEU A 220 7.20 1.29 -16.86
N HIS A 221 7.97 0.52 -17.63
CA HIS A 221 7.48 -0.03 -18.88
C HIS A 221 6.34 -1.03 -18.60
N PRO A 222 5.28 -1.13 -19.44
CA PRO A 222 4.18 -2.09 -19.22
C PRO A 222 4.65 -3.53 -18.98
N ASP A 223 5.69 -3.98 -19.67
CA ASP A 223 6.27 -5.33 -19.49
C ASP A 223 6.88 -5.53 -18.09
N LEU A 224 7.50 -4.50 -17.50
CA LEU A 224 8.04 -4.57 -16.14
C LEU A 224 6.93 -4.68 -15.11
N TYR A 225 5.84 -3.93 -15.30
CA TYR A 225 4.64 -4.07 -14.48
C TYR A 225 4.07 -5.50 -14.59
N GLN A 226 3.96 -6.05 -15.80
CA GLN A 226 3.41 -7.39 -15.99
C GLN A 226 4.33 -8.45 -15.36
N HIS A 227 5.65 -8.29 -15.50
CA HIS A 227 6.63 -9.13 -14.83
C HIS A 227 6.47 -9.07 -13.30
N PHE A 228 6.28 -7.89 -12.72
CA PHE A 228 6.05 -7.72 -11.28
C PHE A 228 4.80 -8.48 -10.83
N VAL A 229 3.65 -8.21 -11.46
CA VAL A 229 2.36 -8.82 -11.08
C VAL A 229 2.38 -10.33 -11.25
N THR A 230 2.93 -10.81 -12.37
CA THR A 230 3.05 -12.25 -12.64
C THR A 230 3.98 -12.92 -11.64
N THR A 231 5.12 -12.29 -11.30
CA THR A 231 6.04 -12.81 -10.29
C THR A 231 5.37 -12.90 -8.93
N TYR A 232 4.60 -11.89 -8.54
CA TYR A 232 3.79 -11.93 -7.32
C TYR A 232 2.78 -13.09 -7.34
N LEU A 233 1.95 -13.20 -8.38
CA LEU A 233 0.90 -14.22 -8.49
C LEU A 233 1.46 -15.66 -8.47
N LEU A 234 2.65 -15.87 -9.03
CA LEU A 234 3.27 -17.19 -9.09
C LEU A 234 3.98 -17.62 -7.80
N ASN A 235 4.42 -16.67 -6.97
CA ASN A 235 5.33 -16.96 -5.86
C ASN A 235 4.77 -16.56 -4.48
N SER A 236 3.78 -15.67 -4.41
CA SER A 236 3.12 -15.29 -3.16
C SER A 236 1.97 -16.23 -2.85
N HIS A 237 1.96 -16.78 -1.63
CA HIS A 237 0.92 -17.72 -1.19
C HIS A 237 -0.06 -17.12 -0.17
N HIS A 238 0.40 -16.21 0.67
CA HIS A 238 -0.36 -15.72 1.83
C HIS A 238 -0.38 -14.19 1.94
N SER A 239 0.22 -13.49 0.98
CA SER A 239 0.17 -12.03 0.93
C SER A 239 -0.98 -11.57 0.04
N GLN A 240 -1.44 -10.35 0.31
CA GLN A 240 -2.46 -9.66 -0.47
C GLN A 240 -1.88 -8.35 -1.01
N LEU A 241 -1.90 -8.22 -2.33
CA LEU A 241 -1.52 -7.01 -3.04
C LEU A 241 -2.78 -6.29 -3.53
N VAL A 242 -2.91 -5.01 -3.19
CA VAL A 242 -3.92 -4.10 -3.76
C VAL A 242 -3.16 -2.95 -4.43
N PHE A 243 -3.51 -2.63 -5.66
CA PHE A 243 -2.88 -1.51 -6.34
C PHE A 243 -3.85 -0.78 -7.25
N SER A 244 -3.54 0.48 -7.56
CA SER A 244 -4.22 1.25 -8.60
C SER A 244 -3.36 1.29 -9.87
N SER A 245 -4.01 1.44 -11.03
CA SER A 245 -3.32 1.61 -12.29
C SER A 245 -4.12 2.41 -13.32
N HIS A 246 -3.42 3.12 -14.20
CA HIS A 246 -3.97 3.76 -15.38
C HIS A 246 -3.80 2.92 -16.66
N LEU A 247 -3.10 1.78 -16.60
CA LEU A 247 -2.86 0.90 -17.75
C LEU A 247 -4.11 0.08 -18.08
N SER A 248 -4.95 0.63 -18.94
CA SER A 248 -6.20 0.00 -19.37
C SER A 248 -5.98 -1.26 -20.21
N GLU A 249 -4.83 -1.40 -20.86
CA GLU A 249 -4.45 -2.51 -21.74
C GLU A 249 -4.57 -3.87 -21.03
N PHE A 250 -4.34 -3.92 -19.72
CA PHE A 250 -4.46 -5.15 -18.92
C PHE A 250 -5.89 -5.67 -18.78
N LEU A 251 -6.90 -4.84 -19.07
CA LEU A 251 -8.27 -5.32 -19.18
C LEU A 251 -8.41 -6.39 -20.29
N SER A 252 -7.48 -6.45 -21.25
CA SER A 252 -7.47 -7.53 -22.25
C SER A 252 -7.01 -8.88 -21.70
N ASP A 253 -6.31 -8.91 -20.56
CA ASP A 253 -5.72 -10.12 -19.98
C ASP A 253 -6.62 -10.71 -18.88
N ARG A 254 -7.53 -11.61 -19.27
CA ARG A 254 -8.47 -12.30 -18.36
C ARG A 254 -7.80 -13.37 -17.52
N ASP A 255 -6.64 -13.87 -17.93
CA ASP A 255 -5.93 -14.93 -17.24
C ASP A 255 -5.21 -14.38 -15.99
N LEU A 256 -4.56 -13.21 -16.12
CA LEU A 256 -3.92 -12.54 -14.99
C LEU A 256 -4.91 -11.75 -14.13
N PHE A 257 -5.91 -11.11 -14.74
CA PHE A 257 -6.84 -10.24 -14.03
C PHE A 257 -8.27 -10.77 -14.15
N ARG A 258 -8.71 -11.50 -13.12
CA ARG A 258 -10.10 -12.00 -13.02
C ARG A 258 -11.09 -10.86 -12.78
N ASP A 259 -12.34 -11.03 -13.19
CA ASP A 259 -13.37 -9.97 -13.08
C ASP A 259 -13.63 -9.55 -11.62
N ASP A 260 -13.51 -10.46 -10.64
CA ASP A 260 -13.64 -10.15 -9.21
C ASP A 260 -12.42 -9.43 -8.61
N SER A 261 -11.29 -9.42 -9.32
CA SER A 261 -10.06 -8.74 -8.92
C SER A 261 -9.91 -7.32 -9.48
N VAL A 262 -10.74 -6.94 -10.45
CA VAL A 262 -10.69 -5.63 -11.11
C VAL A 262 -11.84 -4.77 -10.65
N TRP A 263 -11.50 -3.55 -10.22
CA TRP A 263 -12.44 -2.56 -9.74
C TRP A 263 -12.26 -1.26 -10.50
N ILE A 264 -13.36 -0.62 -10.88
CA ILE A 264 -13.36 0.65 -11.63
C ILE A 264 -13.82 1.77 -10.70
N THR A 265 -13.03 2.84 -10.66
CA THR A 265 -13.43 4.12 -10.06
C THR A 265 -13.95 5.07 -11.14
N LYS A 266 -15.15 5.61 -10.95
CA LYS A 266 -15.77 6.58 -11.86
C LYS A 266 -16.16 7.83 -11.09
N LYS A 267 -15.86 9.01 -11.65
CA LYS A 267 -16.34 10.28 -11.12
C LYS A 267 -17.79 10.50 -11.57
N SER A 268 -18.69 10.78 -10.64
CA SER A 268 -20.08 11.14 -10.94
C SER A 268 -20.15 12.59 -11.46
N GLU A 269 -21.31 12.97 -12.00
CA GLU A 269 -21.58 14.37 -12.37
C GLU A 269 -21.60 15.32 -11.16
N GLN A 270 -21.88 14.81 -9.96
CA GLN A 270 -21.87 15.58 -8.71
C GLN A 270 -20.46 15.67 -8.09
N GLY A 271 -19.48 14.98 -8.66
CA GLY A 271 -18.09 15.04 -8.26
C GLY A 271 -17.67 14.01 -7.20
N ASP A 272 -18.59 13.17 -6.73
CA ASP A 272 -18.27 11.99 -5.92
C ASP A 272 -17.67 10.86 -6.78
N THR A 273 -17.12 9.85 -6.09
CA THR A 273 -16.49 8.68 -6.73
C THR A 273 -17.33 7.44 -6.48
N GLU A 274 -17.77 6.83 -7.56
CA GLU A 274 -18.37 5.50 -7.60
C GLU A 274 -17.25 4.46 -7.76
N LEU A 275 -17.32 3.37 -6.99
CA LEU A 275 -16.40 2.23 -7.06
C LEU A 275 -17.21 0.95 -7.20
N TYR A 276 -16.94 0.15 -8.23
CA TYR A 276 -17.66 -1.10 -8.51
C TYR A 276 -16.73 -2.15 -9.13
N SER A 277 -17.06 -3.43 -8.96
CA SER A 277 -16.28 -4.53 -9.50
C SER A 277 -16.65 -4.82 -10.96
N LEU A 278 -15.73 -5.34 -11.75
CA LEU A 278 -16.09 -5.92 -13.05
C LEU A 278 -17.02 -7.13 -12.88
N ALA A 279 -16.94 -7.86 -11.78
CA ALA A 279 -17.84 -8.98 -11.49
C ALA A 279 -19.31 -8.57 -11.32
N ASP A 280 -19.59 -7.27 -11.10
CA ASP A 280 -20.96 -6.76 -10.97
C ASP A 280 -21.66 -6.58 -12.33
N PHE A 281 -20.94 -6.69 -13.45
CA PHE A 281 -21.51 -6.54 -14.78
C PHE A 281 -22.03 -7.87 -15.33
N ASP A 282 -23.21 -7.82 -15.96
CA ASP A 282 -23.79 -8.97 -16.63
C ASP A 282 -22.91 -9.50 -17.77
N SER A 283 -23.02 -10.80 -18.04
CA SER A 283 -22.35 -11.49 -19.15
C SER A 283 -22.67 -10.90 -20.52
N GLU A 284 -23.76 -10.14 -20.67
CA GLU A 284 -24.05 -9.40 -21.90
C GLU A 284 -23.10 -8.22 -22.12
N THR A 285 -22.74 -7.51 -21.04
CA THR A 285 -21.79 -6.40 -21.07
C THR A 285 -20.35 -6.90 -21.19
N LEU A 286 -20.05 -8.02 -20.54
CA LEU A 286 -18.73 -8.65 -20.51
C LEU A 286 -18.63 -9.92 -21.38
N ARG A 287 -19.44 -10.05 -22.44
CA ARG A 287 -19.45 -11.24 -23.34
C ARG A 287 -18.03 -11.76 -23.60
N ASP A 288 -17.85 -13.08 -23.58
CA ASP A 288 -16.56 -13.74 -23.83
C ASP A 288 -15.88 -13.27 -25.14
N THR A 289 -16.66 -12.83 -26.12
CA THR A 289 -16.18 -12.31 -27.42
C THR A 289 -15.85 -10.82 -27.42
N THR A 290 -16.31 -10.05 -26.42
CA THR A 290 -16.04 -8.61 -26.29
C THR A 290 -14.86 -8.44 -25.36
N ASN A 291 -13.72 -8.02 -25.92
CA ASN A 291 -12.54 -7.67 -25.13
C ASN A 291 -12.94 -6.58 -24.09
N ARG A 292 -12.70 -6.82 -22.79
CA ARG A 292 -13.05 -5.87 -21.71
C ARG A 292 -12.37 -4.52 -21.94
N TYR A 293 -11.18 -4.52 -22.53
CA TYR A 293 -10.51 -3.31 -23.01
C TYR A 293 -11.37 -2.53 -24.02
N ASN A 294 -11.96 -3.20 -25.00
CA ASN A 294 -12.82 -2.55 -25.99
C ASN A 294 -14.10 -2.00 -25.34
N ALA A 295 -14.70 -2.75 -24.40
CA ALA A 295 -15.86 -2.29 -23.64
C ALA A 295 -15.54 -1.05 -22.79
N TYR A 296 -14.37 -1.05 -22.13
CA TYR A 296 -13.83 0.11 -21.44
C TYR A 296 -13.70 1.26 -22.42
N ARG A 297 -12.86 1.14 -23.46
CA ARG A 297 -12.59 2.20 -24.48
C ARG A 297 -13.84 2.77 -25.15
N ALA A 298 -14.90 1.98 -25.30
CA ALA A 298 -16.20 2.42 -25.83
C ALA A 298 -17.07 3.20 -24.83
N GLY A 299 -16.62 3.38 -23.58
CA GLY A 299 -17.34 4.08 -22.52
C GLY A 299 -18.33 3.22 -21.75
N ARG A 300 -18.48 1.92 -22.08
CA ARG A 300 -19.53 1.06 -21.49
C ARG A 300 -19.30 0.73 -20.03
N LEU A 301 -18.03 0.70 -19.60
CA LEU A 301 -17.64 0.39 -18.23
C LEU A 301 -17.42 1.65 -17.38
N GLY A 302 -17.62 2.85 -17.91
CA GLY A 302 -17.31 4.10 -17.21
C GLY A 302 -15.81 4.34 -17.01
N GLY A 303 -15.45 5.26 -16.11
CA GLY A 303 -14.04 5.53 -15.72
C GLY A 303 -13.19 6.29 -16.75
N ILE A 304 -13.75 6.67 -17.90
CA ILE A 304 -13.03 7.40 -18.97
C ILE A 304 -13.26 8.92 -18.85
N PRO A 305 -12.23 9.76 -19.11
CA PRO A 305 -12.38 11.20 -19.18
C PRO A 305 -13.33 11.67 -20.30
N HIS A 306 -14.27 12.56 -19.96
CA HIS A 306 -15.10 13.26 -20.95
C HIS A 306 -14.41 14.57 -21.35
N LEU A 307 -13.59 14.52 -22.40
CA LEU A 307 -12.81 15.67 -22.86
C LEU A 307 -13.69 16.61 -23.70
N GLY A 308 -13.54 17.91 -23.46
CA GLY A 308 -14.13 18.95 -24.31
C GLY A 308 -13.39 19.08 -25.64
N ASP A 309 -13.81 20.06 -26.44
CA ASP A 309 -13.11 20.38 -27.68
C ASP A 309 -11.66 20.85 -27.40
N THR A 310 -10.78 20.60 -28.36
CA THR A 310 -9.35 20.88 -28.27
C THR A 310 -8.99 22.30 -28.69
N TYR A 311 -9.96 23.09 -29.18
CA TYR A 311 -9.72 24.46 -29.61
C TYR A 311 -9.42 25.37 -28.42
N VAL A 312 -8.29 26.08 -28.51
CA VAL A 312 -7.89 27.10 -27.53
C VAL A 312 -8.20 28.48 -28.09
N SER A 313 -9.21 29.15 -27.52
CA SER A 313 -9.53 30.53 -27.89
C SER A 313 -8.64 31.51 -27.12
N PHE A 314 -7.86 32.32 -27.83
CA PHE A 314 -7.16 33.46 -27.24
C PHE A 314 -8.01 34.72 -27.43
N SER A 315 -8.32 35.42 -26.34
CA SER A 315 -8.93 36.75 -26.42
C SER A 315 -7.90 37.71 -27.03
N GLN A 316 -8.16 38.22 -28.24
CA GLN A 316 -7.38 39.33 -28.78
C GLN A 316 -7.65 40.57 -27.94
N THR A 317 -6.66 41.00 -27.15
CA THR A 317 -6.63 42.33 -26.57
C THR A 317 -6.55 43.32 -27.73
N LYS A 318 -7.65 44.01 -28.02
CA LYS A 318 -7.62 45.17 -28.92
C LYS A 318 -6.77 46.24 -28.24
N GLU A 319 -5.52 46.41 -28.70
CA GLU A 319 -4.80 47.66 -28.47
C GLU A 319 -5.56 48.76 -29.21
N SER A 320 -6.10 49.69 -28.44
CA SER A 320 -6.86 50.87 -28.86
C SER A 320 -5.97 51.99 -29.38
#